data_AF-A0A7C9B0G3-F1
#
_entry.id   AF-A0A7C9B0G3-F1
#
_cell.length_a   1.000
_cell.length_b   1.000
_cell.length_c   1.000
_cell.angle_alpha   90.00
_cell.angle_beta   90.00
_cell.angle_gamma   90.00
#
_symmetry.space_group_name_H-M   'P 1'
#
loop_
_entity.id
_entity.type
_entity.pdbx_description
1 polymer ?
#
loop_
_entity_poly.entity_id
_entity_poly.type
_entity_poly.pdbx_seq_one_letter_code
_entity_poly.pdbx_strand_id
1 'polypeptide(L)'
;MYDRVLKYPERVKNLYFTFLFVLRAVVKAKDYLEQADYDTGNHEEDIKTKSLMKQLLNNPKLQAACPLPFDEATLWKSQSGPELKDQIQKQFRNISALMDCVGCEKCRLWGKLQILGLGTALKILFSNNDSHDMELTLQLQRNEVIALINLLNRLSESIKFSHEMGPAVETVLHGQITAGSAESCPWKRFWSSLRLGRFTCL
;
A
#
# COMPACT_ATOMS: atom_id res chain seq x y z
N MET A 1 -0.82 17.32 9.98
CA MET A 1 -0.03 16.40 9.13
C MET A 1 1.41 16.86 8.97
N TYR A 2 1.66 18.17 8.82
CA TYR A 2 3.02 18.73 8.76
C TYR A 2 3.95 18.24 9.89
N ASP A 3 3.60 18.55 11.15
CA ASP A 3 4.43 18.21 12.32
C ASP A 3 4.53 16.72 12.63
N ARG A 4 3.68 15.89 12.01
CA ARG A 4 3.63 14.45 12.27
C ARG A 4 4.23 13.62 11.13
N VAL A 5 4.24 14.11 9.90
CA VAL A 5 4.63 13.32 8.72
C VAL A 5 5.60 14.09 7.84
N LEU A 6 5.24 15.29 7.37
CA LEU A 6 6.04 16.01 6.36
C LEU A 6 7.40 16.48 6.90
N LYS A 7 7.49 16.78 8.20
CA LYS A 7 8.77 17.10 8.86
C LYS A 7 9.74 15.91 8.90
N TYR A 8 9.25 14.68 8.76
CA TYR A 8 10.02 13.44 8.92
C TYR A 8 10.09 12.68 7.58
N PRO A 9 11.17 12.84 6.79
CA PRO A 9 11.27 12.28 5.45
C PRO A 9 11.14 10.75 5.42
N GLU A 10 11.65 10.07 6.45
CA GLU A 10 11.53 8.61 6.58
C GLU A 10 10.07 8.15 6.70
N ARG A 11 9.19 8.96 7.32
CA ARG A 11 7.75 8.63 7.39
C ARG A 11 7.07 8.76 6.04
N VAL A 12 7.50 9.73 5.23
CA VAL A 12 7.04 9.91 3.85
C VAL A 12 7.52 8.74 2.98
N LYS A 13 8.80 8.36 3.08
CA LYS A 13 9.35 7.19 2.36
C LYS A 13 8.60 5.90 2.73
N ASN A 14 8.37 5.66 4.01
CA ASN A 14 7.61 4.50 4.48
C ASN A 14 6.18 4.51 3.92
N LEU A 15 5.53 5.67 3.83
CA LEU A 15 4.21 5.79 3.20
C LEU A 15 4.24 5.36 1.72
N TYR A 16 5.22 5.84 0.95
CA TYR A 16 5.40 5.42 -0.45
C TYR A 16 5.71 3.94 -0.57
N PHE A 17 6.58 3.41 0.30
CA PHE A 17 6.90 1.99 0.34
C PHE A 17 5.64 1.17 0.60
N THR A 18 4.84 1.52 1.62
CA THR A 18 3.59 0.81 1.94
C THR A 18 2.59 0.88 0.79
N PHE A 19 2.48 2.02 0.11
CA PHE A 19 1.62 2.13 -1.07
C PHE A 19 2.08 1.24 -2.21
N LEU A 20 3.37 1.27 -2.57
CA LEU A 20 3.91 0.44 -3.63
C LEU A 20 3.81 -1.05 -3.29
N PHE A 21 4.01 -1.41 -2.01
CA PHE A 21 3.83 -2.75 -1.48
C PHE A 21 2.40 -3.27 -1.70
N VAL A 22 1.40 -2.49 -1.28
CA VAL A 22 -0.02 -2.84 -1.43
C VAL A 22 -0.42 -2.83 -2.91
N LEU A 23 0.06 -1.86 -3.68
CA LEU A 23 -0.20 -1.77 -5.12
C LEU A 23 0.32 -3.01 -5.85
N ARG A 24 1.53 -3.46 -5.53
CA ARG A 24 2.11 -4.69 -6.07
C ARG A 24 1.25 -5.91 -5.78
N ALA A 25 0.75 -6.03 -4.55
CA ALA A 25 -0.17 -7.11 -4.19
C ALA A 25 -1.47 -7.06 -5.02
N VAL A 26 -2.06 -5.87 -5.20
CA VAL A 26 -3.27 -5.70 -6.01
C VAL A 26 -3.03 -6.07 -7.48
N VAL A 27 -1.88 -5.66 -8.06
CA VAL A 27 -1.51 -6.04 -9.43
C VAL A 27 -1.29 -7.54 -9.55
N LYS A 28 -0.62 -8.18 -8.57
CA LYS A 28 -0.42 -9.64 -8.55
C LYS A 28 -1.74 -10.42 -8.42
N ALA A 29 -2.71 -9.90 -7.67
CA ALA A 29 -4.03 -10.50 -7.51
C ALA A 29 -5.04 -10.12 -8.61
N LYS A 30 -4.60 -9.52 -9.73
CA LYS A 30 -5.48 -9.05 -10.81
C LYS A 30 -6.52 -10.09 -11.23
N ASP A 31 -6.07 -11.29 -11.61
CA ASP A 31 -6.96 -12.32 -12.17
C ASP A 31 -8.02 -12.77 -11.15
N TYR A 32 -7.65 -12.80 -9.87
CA TYR A 32 -8.57 -13.11 -8.78
C TYR A 32 -9.58 -11.98 -8.56
N LEU A 33 -9.13 -10.72 -8.49
CA LEU A 33 -9.98 -9.56 -8.24
C LEU A 33 -10.96 -9.30 -9.39
N GLU A 34 -10.62 -9.64 -10.63
CA GLU A 34 -11.55 -9.55 -11.77
C GLU A 34 -12.71 -10.55 -11.69
N GLN A 35 -12.49 -11.69 -11.01
CA GLN A 35 -13.45 -12.79 -10.87
C GLN A 35 -14.17 -12.80 -9.51
N ALA A 36 -13.73 -11.96 -8.58
CA ALA A 36 -14.30 -11.89 -7.24
C ALA A 36 -15.80 -11.54 -7.28
N ASP A 37 -16.55 -12.11 -6.34
CA ASP A 37 -17.96 -11.80 -6.20
C ASP A 37 -18.17 -10.52 -5.39
N TYR A 38 -18.91 -9.59 -5.98
CA TYR A 38 -19.20 -8.27 -5.42
C TYR A 38 -20.67 -8.10 -5.03
N ASP A 39 -21.44 -9.20 -4.94
CA ASP A 39 -22.88 -9.16 -4.66
C ASP A 39 -23.23 -8.47 -3.33
N THR A 40 -23.95 -7.35 -3.41
CA THR A 40 -24.49 -6.61 -2.26
C THR A 40 -26.00 -6.73 -2.14
N GLY A 41 -26.66 -7.43 -3.06
CA GLY A 41 -28.11 -7.42 -3.24
C GLY A 41 -28.62 -6.24 -4.09
N ASN A 42 -27.75 -5.34 -4.53
CA ASN A 42 -28.07 -4.25 -5.45
C ASN A 42 -27.37 -4.47 -6.81
N HIS A 43 -28.11 -5.08 -7.75
CA HIS A 43 -27.55 -5.46 -9.05
C HIS A 43 -26.91 -4.31 -9.84
N GLU A 44 -27.45 -3.09 -9.76
CA GLU A 44 -26.90 -1.95 -10.50
C GLU A 44 -25.52 -1.54 -9.94
N GLU A 45 -25.40 -1.45 -8.62
CA GLU A 45 -24.15 -1.12 -7.94
C GLU A 45 -23.10 -2.23 -8.07
N ASP A 46 -23.53 -3.49 -8.11
CA ASP A 46 -22.63 -4.64 -8.24
C ASP A 46 -22.02 -4.71 -9.64
N ILE A 47 -22.83 -4.48 -10.70
CA ILE A 47 -22.34 -4.38 -12.08
C ILE A 47 -21.36 -3.20 -12.21
N LYS A 48 -21.71 -2.06 -11.61
CA LYS A 48 -20.86 -0.87 -11.64
C LYS A 48 -19.53 -1.11 -10.91
N THR A 49 -19.56 -1.74 -9.73
CA THR A 49 -18.36 -2.11 -8.96
C THR A 49 -17.46 -3.05 -9.76
N LYS A 50 -18.02 -4.10 -10.37
CA LYS A 50 -17.29 -5.03 -11.24
C LYS A 50 -16.61 -4.31 -12.41
N SER A 51 -17.33 -3.38 -13.05
CA SER A 51 -16.79 -2.57 -14.15
C SER A 51 -15.63 -1.67 -13.70
N LEU A 52 -15.81 -0.95 -12.59
CA LEU A 52 -14.77 -0.06 -12.03
C LEU A 52 -13.53 -0.83 -11.59
N MET A 53 -13.71 -2.02 -10.99
CA MET A 53 -12.59 -2.88 -10.61
C MET A 53 -11.78 -3.30 -11.84
N LYS A 54 -12.44 -3.74 -12.91
CA LYS A 54 -11.78 -4.08 -14.18
C LYS A 54 -11.05 -2.88 -14.78
N GLN A 55 -11.65 -1.69 -14.76
CA GLN A 55 -10.99 -0.47 -15.25
C GLN A 55 -9.75 -0.12 -14.44
N LEU A 56 -9.80 -0.26 -13.11
CA LEU A 56 -8.66 -0.05 -12.23
C LEU A 56 -7.53 -1.02 -12.56
N LEU A 57 -7.81 -2.32 -12.59
CA LEU A 57 -6.81 -3.38 -12.80
C LEU A 57 -6.22 -3.39 -14.22
N ASN A 58 -6.98 -2.93 -15.22
CA ASN A 58 -6.53 -2.82 -16.60
C ASN A 58 -5.94 -1.44 -16.95
N ASN A 59 -5.77 -0.56 -15.97
CA ASN A 59 -5.16 0.74 -16.23
C ASN A 59 -3.68 0.58 -16.61
N PRO A 60 -3.25 1.05 -17.79
CA PRO A 60 -1.87 0.88 -18.26
C PRO A 60 -0.86 1.61 -17.35
N LYS A 61 -1.26 2.68 -16.66
CA LYS A 61 -0.38 3.37 -15.70
C LYS A 61 -0.09 2.51 -14.47
N LEU A 62 -1.05 1.69 -14.04
CA LEU A 62 -0.86 0.78 -12.91
C LEU A 62 -0.03 -0.45 -13.30
N GLN A 63 -0.18 -0.93 -14.53
CA GLN A 63 0.63 -2.05 -15.06
C GLN A 63 2.07 -1.62 -15.39
N ALA A 64 2.25 -0.39 -15.90
CA ALA A 64 3.57 0.17 -16.18
C ALA A 64 4.29 0.69 -14.93
N ALA A 65 3.55 1.05 -13.87
CA ALA A 65 4.13 1.34 -12.58
C ALA A 65 4.72 0.04 -12.02
N CYS A 66 6.00 -0.19 -12.29
CA CYS A 66 6.83 -1.31 -11.85
C CYS A 66 7.06 -1.19 -10.34
N PRO A 67 6.15 -1.68 -9.48
CA PRO A 67 6.25 -1.46 -8.06
C PRO A 67 7.06 -2.64 -7.55
N LEU A 68 8.37 -2.61 -7.77
CA LEU A 68 9.30 -3.49 -7.08
C LEU A 68 9.90 -2.67 -5.94
N PRO A 69 9.15 -2.43 -4.83
CA PRO A 69 9.71 -1.77 -3.66
C PRO A 69 10.82 -2.61 -3.01
N PHE A 70 10.87 -3.92 -3.30
CA PHE A 70 11.90 -4.86 -2.86
C PHE A 70 11.90 -6.09 -3.80
N ASP A 71 12.98 -6.86 -3.77
CA ASP A 71 13.09 -8.11 -4.54
C ASP A 71 12.36 -9.26 -3.80
N GLU A 72 11.24 -9.69 -4.37
CA GLU A 72 10.40 -10.78 -3.84
C GLU A 72 11.18 -12.09 -3.68
N ALA A 73 12.17 -12.35 -4.55
CA ALA A 73 12.96 -13.57 -4.50
C ALA A 73 13.90 -13.59 -3.29
N THR A 74 14.57 -12.46 -3.00
CA THR A 74 15.51 -12.38 -1.86
C THR A 74 14.79 -12.42 -0.52
N LEU A 75 13.61 -11.78 -0.43
CA LEU A 75 12.88 -11.68 0.84
C LEU A 75 12.08 -12.94 1.16
N TRP A 76 11.54 -13.65 0.14
CA TRP A 76 10.57 -14.72 0.34
C TRP A 76 10.96 -16.09 -0.23
N LYS A 77 11.88 -16.16 -1.22
CA LYS A 77 12.41 -17.45 -1.74
C LYS A 77 13.65 -17.93 -0.97
N SER A 78 14.03 -17.25 0.11
CA SER A 78 15.05 -17.74 1.05
C SER A 78 14.54 -18.97 1.81
N GLN A 79 15.46 -19.81 2.30
CA GLN A 79 15.14 -21.07 2.99
C GLN A 79 14.23 -20.86 4.23
N SER A 80 14.20 -19.64 4.78
CA SER A 80 13.38 -19.22 5.94
C SER A 80 12.04 -18.56 5.56
N GLY A 81 11.65 -18.52 4.28
CA GLY A 81 10.41 -17.88 3.82
C GLY A 81 9.13 -18.34 4.55
N PRO A 82 8.90 -19.65 4.75
CA PRO A 82 7.74 -20.16 5.50
C PRO A 82 7.73 -19.74 6.98
N GLU A 83 8.88 -19.75 7.65
CA GLU A 83 9.02 -19.34 9.05
C GLU A 83 8.78 -17.84 9.20
N LEU A 84 9.33 -17.04 8.29
CA LEU A 84 9.12 -15.61 8.24
C LEU A 84 7.65 -15.26 8.00
N LYS A 85 6.96 -16.01 7.13
CA LYS A 85 5.51 -15.87 6.91
C LYS A 85 4.72 -16.11 8.19
N ASP A 86 5.00 -17.18 8.92
CA ASP A 86 4.31 -17.49 10.18
C ASP A 86 4.57 -16.42 11.24
N GLN A 87 5.83 -15.99 11.40
CA GLN A 87 6.19 -14.91 12.30
C GLN A 87 5.45 -13.62 11.97
N ILE A 88 5.43 -13.21 10.69
CA ILE A 88 4.72 -12.01 10.25
C ILE A 88 3.23 -12.16 10.55
N GLN A 89 2.59 -13.28 10.18
CA GLN A 89 1.18 -13.52 10.48
C GLN A 89 0.86 -13.43 11.97
N LYS A 90 1.72 -13.99 12.82
CA LYS A 90 1.59 -13.90 14.28
C LYS A 90 1.67 -12.44 14.75
N GLN A 91 2.58 -11.64 14.20
CA GLN A 91 2.65 -10.21 14.52
C GLN A 91 1.39 -9.46 14.10
N PHE A 92 0.83 -9.74 12.91
CA PHE A 92 -0.42 -9.12 12.46
C PHE A 92 -1.60 -9.46 13.38
N ARG A 93 -1.69 -10.70 13.89
CA ARG A 93 -2.70 -11.10 14.89
C ARG A 93 -2.53 -10.35 16.21
N ASN A 94 -1.29 -10.22 16.68
CA ASN A 94 -0.98 -9.47 17.91
C ASN A 94 -1.34 -7.99 17.77
N ILE A 95 -0.99 -7.36 16.64
CA ILE A 95 -1.35 -5.97 16.37
C ILE A 95 -2.87 -5.81 16.28
N SER A 96 -3.58 -6.74 15.64
CA SER A 96 -5.03 -6.72 15.58
C SER A 96 -5.68 -6.82 16.97
N ALA A 97 -5.13 -7.65 17.86
CA ALA A 97 -5.56 -7.74 19.27
C ALA A 97 -5.28 -6.44 20.03
N LEU A 98 -4.14 -5.78 19.77
CA LEU A 98 -3.84 -4.47 20.36
C LEU A 98 -4.84 -3.39 19.94
N MET A 99 -5.35 -3.46 18.70
CA MET A 99 -6.38 -2.53 18.24
C MET A 99 -7.69 -2.63 19.05
N ASP A 100 -7.93 -3.75 19.75
CA ASP A 100 -9.08 -3.88 20.66
C ASP A 100 -8.97 -3.02 21.91
N CYS A 101 -7.77 -2.55 22.26
CA CYS A 101 -7.53 -1.65 23.38
C CYS A 101 -7.73 -0.16 23.00
N VAL A 102 -8.00 0.15 21.73
CA VAL A 102 -8.18 1.54 21.28
C VAL A 102 -9.60 2.02 21.61
N GLY A 103 -9.71 2.98 22.54
CA GLY A 103 -11.01 3.52 22.99
C GLY A 103 -11.77 4.34 21.94
N CYS A 104 -11.10 4.85 20.91
CA CYS A 104 -11.74 5.52 19.78
C CYS A 104 -12.30 4.49 18.80
N GLU A 105 -13.62 4.39 18.68
CA GLU A 105 -14.29 3.40 17.81
C GLU A 105 -13.90 3.52 16.33
N LYS A 106 -13.88 4.75 15.80
CA LYS A 106 -13.44 5.00 14.41
C LYS A 106 -11.99 4.57 14.19
N CYS A 107 -11.12 4.87 15.16
CA CYS A 107 -9.70 4.54 15.09
C CYS A 107 -9.48 3.02 15.16
N ARG A 108 -10.24 2.33 16.01
CA ARG A 108 -10.25 0.86 16.10
C ARG A 108 -10.72 0.23 14.80
N LEU A 109 -11.81 0.72 14.21
CA LEU A 109 -12.35 0.23 12.93
C LEU A 109 -11.32 0.38 11.81
N TRP A 110 -10.81 1.59 11.58
CA TRP A 110 -9.84 1.86 10.52
C TRP A 110 -8.51 1.16 10.77
N GLY A 111 -8.06 1.09 12.03
CA GLY A 111 -6.86 0.35 12.42
C GLY A 111 -6.97 -1.13 12.05
N LYS A 112 -8.06 -1.79 12.45
CA LYS A 112 -8.29 -3.20 12.08
C LYS A 112 -8.40 -3.41 10.58
N LEU A 113 -9.11 -2.53 9.87
CA LEU A 113 -9.26 -2.61 8.41
C LEU A 113 -7.91 -2.48 7.69
N GLN A 114 -7.06 -1.55 8.12
CA GLN A 114 -5.73 -1.34 7.52
C GLN A 114 -4.78 -2.51 7.82
N ILE A 115 -4.78 -3.02 9.06
CA ILE A 115 -3.97 -4.18 9.46
C ILE A 115 -4.40 -5.43 8.69
N LEU A 116 -5.71 -5.65 8.53
CA LEU A 116 -6.23 -6.74 7.69
C LEU A 116 -5.78 -6.57 6.24
N GLY A 117 -5.91 -5.37 5.66
CA GLY A 117 -5.49 -5.10 4.27
C GLY A 117 -4.00 -5.34 4.02
N LEU A 118 -3.14 -4.98 4.98
CA LEU A 118 -1.70 -5.27 4.92
C LEU A 118 -1.42 -6.77 5.01
N GLY A 119 -2.11 -7.48 5.90
CA GLY A 119 -2.03 -8.94 6.01
C GLY A 119 -2.48 -9.65 4.72
N THR A 120 -3.55 -9.16 4.09
CA THR A 120 -4.02 -9.65 2.80
C THR A 120 -3.00 -9.39 1.69
N ALA A 121 -2.39 -8.19 1.65
CA ALA A 121 -1.35 -7.88 0.69
C ALA A 121 -0.15 -8.85 0.82
N LEU A 122 0.28 -9.13 2.05
CA LEU A 122 1.30 -10.15 2.31
C LEU A 122 0.85 -11.53 1.83
N LYS A 123 -0.35 -11.99 2.21
CA LYS A 123 -0.90 -13.30 1.79
C LYS A 123 -0.86 -13.49 0.27
N ILE A 124 -1.21 -12.45 -0.49
CA ILE A 124 -1.14 -12.44 -1.96
C ILE A 124 0.31 -12.54 -2.43
N LEU A 125 1.21 -11.71 -1.89
CA LEU A 125 2.61 -11.69 -2.30
C LEU A 125 3.32 -13.03 -2.00
N PHE A 126 2.96 -13.70 -0.91
CA PHE A 126 3.46 -15.04 -0.52
C PHE A 126 2.87 -16.20 -1.32
N SER A 127 1.83 -15.98 -2.12
CA SER A 127 1.26 -17.05 -2.95
C SER A 127 2.19 -17.25 -4.16
N ASN A 128 2.88 -18.38 -4.20
CA ASN A 128 3.78 -18.74 -5.30
C ASN A 128 2.96 -19.22 -6.50
N ASN A 129 3.28 -18.72 -7.70
CA ASN A 129 2.72 -19.22 -8.96
C ASN A 129 3.56 -20.36 -9.57
N ASP A 130 4.64 -20.79 -8.89
CA ASP A 130 5.71 -21.63 -9.47
C ASP A 130 5.60 -23.14 -9.15
N SER A 131 4.55 -23.61 -8.46
CA SER A 131 4.37 -25.05 -8.18
C SER A 131 3.23 -25.62 -9.01
N HIS A 132 3.56 -26.62 -9.83
CA HIS A 132 2.65 -27.58 -10.46
C HIS A 132 1.76 -28.37 -9.47
N ASP A 133 1.79 -28.02 -8.18
CA ASP A 133 0.95 -28.58 -7.13
C ASP A 133 -0.32 -27.74 -6.94
N MET A 134 -1.44 -28.42 -7.16
CA MET A 134 -2.83 -27.96 -7.19
C MET A 134 -3.38 -27.38 -5.86
N GLU A 135 -2.55 -27.06 -4.86
CA GLU A 135 -3.03 -26.93 -3.46
C GLU A 135 -2.99 -25.52 -2.85
N LEU A 136 -2.38 -24.52 -3.48
CA LEU A 136 -2.42 -23.12 -2.99
C LEU A 136 -3.15 -22.21 -3.98
N THR A 137 -4.42 -22.51 -4.26
CA THR A 137 -5.29 -21.52 -4.89
C THR A 137 -5.39 -20.32 -3.95
N LEU A 138 -4.99 -19.13 -4.43
CA LEU A 138 -5.14 -17.88 -3.69
C LEU A 138 -6.63 -17.66 -3.42
N GLN A 139 -7.08 -17.98 -2.20
CA GLN A 139 -8.44 -17.75 -1.76
C GLN A 139 -8.49 -16.56 -0.81
N LEU A 140 -9.18 -15.50 -1.23
CA LEU A 140 -9.44 -14.34 -0.40
C LEU A 140 -10.89 -14.34 0.07
N GLN A 141 -11.12 -13.96 1.31
CA GLN A 141 -12.46 -13.72 1.83
C GLN A 141 -12.95 -12.34 1.38
N ARG A 142 -14.28 -12.14 1.35
CA ARG A 142 -14.90 -10.85 1.02
C ARG A 142 -14.31 -9.69 1.83
N ASN A 143 -14.11 -9.89 3.13
CA ASN A 143 -13.54 -8.88 4.02
C ASN A 143 -12.07 -8.57 3.72
N GLU A 144 -11.29 -9.57 3.25
CA GLU A 144 -9.90 -9.37 2.82
C GLU A 144 -9.85 -8.49 1.56
N VAL A 145 -10.72 -8.75 0.59
CA VAL A 145 -10.84 -7.93 -0.63
C VAL A 145 -11.23 -6.49 -0.29
N ILE A 146 -12.26 -6.32 0.55
CA ILE A 146 -12.72 -5.00 1.00
C ILE A 146 -11.58 -4.26 1.70
N ALA A 147 -10.87 -4.91 2.63
CA ALA A 147 -9.78 -4.32 3.38
C ALA A 147 -8.61 -3.90 2.48
N LEU A 148 -8.23 -4.75 1.51
CA LEU A 148 -7.14 -4.48 0.57
C LEU A 148 -7.42 -3.22 -0.27
N ILE A 149 -8.60 -3.13 -0.88
CA ILE A 149 -8.98 -2.00 -1.73
C ILE A 149 -9.16 -0.72 -0.91
N ASN A 150 -9.75 -0.80 0.28
CA ASN A 150 -9.87 0.36 1.18
C ASN A 150 -8.50 0.88 1.63
N LEU A 151 -7.59 -0.02 1.97
CA LEU A 151 -6.21 0.33 2.33
C LEU A 151 -5.51 1.04 1.16
N LEU A 152 -5.60 0.48 -0.05
CA LEU A 152 -5.03 1.09 -1.25
C LEU A 152 -5.56 2.52 -1.46
N ASN A 153 -6.89 2.72 -1.34
CA ASN A 153 -7.48 4.05 -1.46
C ASN A 153 -6.96 5.02 -0.39
N ARG A 154 -6.87 4.59 0.87
CA ARG A 154 -6.38 5.46 1.96
C ARG A 154 -4.91 5.85 1.79
N LEU A 155 -4.09 4.93 1.31
CA LEU A 155 -2.68 5.21 0.98
C LEU A 155 -2.57 6.17 -0.22
N SER A 156 -3.40 5.98 -1.24
CA SER A 156 -3.48 6.87 -2.41
C SER A 156 -3.84 8.31 -2.01
N GLU A 157 -4.87 8.48 -1.18
CA GLU A 157 -5.25 9.79 -0.62
C GLU A 157 -4.11 10.41 0.20
N SER A 158 -3.45 9.61 1.03
CA SER A 158 -2.34 10.06 1.88
C SER A 158 -1.14 10.54 1.06
N ILE A 159 -0.83 9.85 -0.06
CA ILE A 159 0.23 10.23 -0.99
C ILE A 159 -0.15 11.48 -1.77
N LYS A 160 -1.38 11.55 -2.30
CA LYS A 160 -1.88 12.73 -3.01
C LYS A 160 -1.76 13.97 -2.13
N PHE A 161 -2.23 13.87 -0.89
CA PHE A 161 -2.13 14.95 0.09
C PHE A 161 -0.68 15.33 0.41
N SER A 162 0.20 14.33 0.59
CA SER A 162 1.63 14.59 0.84
C SER A 162 2.28 15.33 -0.33
N HIS A 163 1.93 14.95 -1.57
CA HIS A 163 2.42 15.59 -2.79
C HIS A 163 1.88 17.02 -2.96
N GLU A 164 0.61 17.26 -2.66
CA GLU A 164 0.00 18.60 -2.72
C GLU A 164 0.59 19.56 -1.66
N MET A 165 0.90 19.05 -0.46
CA MET A 165 1.47 19.86 0.61
C MET A 165 2.99 20.05 0.53
N GLY A 166 3.73 19.18 -0.16
CA GLY A 166 5.19 19.27 -0.31
C GLY A 166 5.69 20.66 -0.75
N PRO A 167 5.16 21.22 -1.86
CA PRO A 167 5.56 22.54 -2.35
C PRO A 167 5.19 23.70 -1.40
N ALA A 168 4.05 23.61 -0.71
CA ALA A 168 3.59 24.62 0.25
C ALA A 168 4.50 24.66 1.49
N VAL A 169 4.95 23.48 1.93
CA VAL A 169 5.90 23.31 3.02
C VAL A 169 7.28 23.87 2.70
N GLU A 170 7.81 23.62 1.50
CA GLU A 170 9.09 24.19 1.08
C GLU A 170 9.04 25.73 1.08
N THR A 171 7.92 26.32 0.68
CA THR A 171 7.72 27.78 0.65
C THR A 171 7.70 28.38 2.06
N VAL A 172 7.04 27.72 3.02
CA VAL A 172 6.99 28.16 4.42
C VAL A 172 8.35 28.00 5.12
N LEU A 173 9.09 26.92 4.82
CA LEU A 173 10.43 26.70 5.37
C LEU A 173 11.45 27.74 4.85
N HIS A 174 11.38 28.11 3.56
CA HIS A 174 12.23 29.18 3.01
C HIS A 174 11.89 30.57 3.60
N GLY A 175 10.65 30.79 4.06
CA GLY A 175 10.25 32.00 4.78
C GLY A 175 10.78 32.10 6.21
N GLN A 176 11.19 30.98 6.83
CA GLN A 176 11.75 30.94 8.20
C GLN A 176 13.29 30.82 8.25
N ILE A 177 13.98 30.56 7.13
CA ILE A 177 15.45 30.35 7.07
C ILE A 177 16.24 31.65 6.76
N THR A 178 15.65 32.85 6.87
CA THR A 178 16.43 34.10 6.80
C THR A 178 17.33 34.35 8.03
N ALA A 179 17.40 33.42 8.99
CA ALA A 179 18.36 33.45 10.09
C ALA A 179 18.89 32.04 10.44
N GLY A 180 19.86 31.53 9.68
CA GLY A 180 20.71 30.42 10.13
C GLY A 180 21.07 29.39 9.07
N SER A 181 22.34 29.45 8.62
CA SER A 181 23.14 28.43 7.91
C SER A 181 22.43 27.46 6.94
N ALA A 182 22.63 27.72 5.65
CA ALA A 182 22.26 26.85 4.55
C ALA A 182 23.04 25.52 4.57
N GLU A 183 22.40 24.46 5.09
CA GLU A 183 22.69 23.10 4.64
C GLU A 183 21.72 22.74 3.52
N SER A 184 22.27 22.17 2.44
CA SER A 184 21.57 21.84 1.21
C SER A 184 20.38 20.91 1.45
N CYS A 185 19.17 21.46 1.31
CA CYS A 185 17.90 20.77 1.53
C CYS A 185 17.80 19.47 0.69
N PRO A 186 17.86 18.26 1.30
CA PRO A 186 17.74 16.98 0.58
C PRO A 186 16.40 16.82 -0.15
N TRP A 187 15.42 17.66 0.21
CA TRP A 187 14.04 17.71 -0.26
C TRP A 187 13.91 18.08 -1.74
N LYS A 188 14.73 19.01 -2.25
CA LYS A 188 14.71 19.37 -3.68
C LYS A 188 14.99 18.16 -4.56
N ARG A 189 15.95 17.31 -4.18
CA ARG A 189 16.31 16.09 -4.91
C ARG A 189 15.23 15.02 -4.82
N PHE A 190 14.61 14.84 -3.65
CA PHE A 190 13.54 13.87 -3.46
C PHE A 190 12.28 14.22 -4.28
N TRP A 191 11.80 15.47 -4.19
CA TRP A 191 10.64 15.92 -4.97
C TRP A 191 10.94 15.98 -6.47
N SER A 192 12.16 16.32 -6.88
CA SER A 192 12.56 16.23 -8.29
C SER A 192 12.61 14.78 -8.79
N SER A 193 13.08 13.84 -7.97
CA SER A 193 13.09 12.42 -8.32
C SER A 193 11.68 11.85 -8.46
N LEU A 194 10.73 12.33 -7.63
CA LEU A 194 9.33 11.97 -7.72
C LEU A 194 8.63 12.57 -8.96
N ARG A 195 8.91 13.85 -9.28
CA ARG A 195 8.36 14.51 -10.47
C ARG A 195 8.84 13.90 -11.78
N LEU A 196 10.06 13.36 -11.82
CA LEU A 196 10.63 12.80 -13.05
C LEU A 196 10.16 11.39 -13.38
N GLY A 197 9.30 10.75 -12.57
CA GLY A 197 8.76 9.41 -12.87
C GLY A 197 9.85 8.37 -13.17
N ARG A 198 11.05 8.53 -12.59
CA ARG A 198 12.24 7.71 -12.88
C ARG A 198 12.19 6.40 -12.08
N PHE A 199 11.13 5.62 -12.29
CA PHE A 199 11.08 4.20 -11.99
C PHE A 199 11.13 3.46 -13.33
N THR A 200 12.26 3.55 -14.02
CA THR A 200 12.55 2.72 -15.20
C THR A 200 12.82 1.29 -14.73
N CYS A 201 12.00 0.31 -15.15
CA CYS A 201 12.42 -1.10 -15.05
C CYS A 201 13.65 -1.30 -15.96
N LEU A 202 14.61 -2.10 -15.50
CA LEU A 202 15.56 -2.79 -16.36
C LEU A 202 14.87 -3.99 -17.01
#